data_AF-A0A965Q9A5-F1
#
_entry.id   AF-A0A965Q9A5-F1
#
_cell.length_a   1.000
_cell.length_b   1.000
_cell.length_c   1.000
_cell.angle_alpha   90.00
_cell.angle_beta   90.00
_cell.angle_gamma   90.00
#
_symmetry.space_group_name_H-M   'P 1'
#
loop_
_entity.id
_entity.type
_entity.pdbx_description
1 polymer ?
#
loop_
_entity_poly.entity_id
_entity_poly.type
_entity_poly.pdbx_seq_one_letter_code
_entity_poly.pdbx_strand_id
1 'polypeptide(L)'
;MRKHYLIPGRVELVGKHVDYAGGRSLTCAVDLTIQVRATSMPEPVVRVRDSQRRGLVVLPLSASTARHGAMWSTYIAAVARRFARDFPHA
;
A
#
# COMPACT_ATOMS: atom_id res chain seq x y z
N MET A 1 -5.01 -19.77 -2.95
CA MET A 1 -5.32 -19.57 -1.52
C MET A 1 -5.64 -18.11 -1.25
N ARG A 2 -6.71 -17.81 -0.51
CA ARG A 2 -7.09 -16.44 -0.14
C ARG A 2 -6.44 -16.07 1.19
N LYS A 3 -5.77 -14.92 1.25
CA LYS A 3 -5.11 -14.38 2.44
C LYS A 3 -5.87 -13.17 2.97
N HIS A 4 -5.88 -13.01 4.29
CA HIS A 4 -6.50 -11.89 4.99
C HIS A 4 -5.41 -11.14 5.76
N TYR A 5 -5.38 -9.82 5.62
CA TYR A 5 -4.41 -8.94 6.26
C TYR A 5 -5.14 -7.84 7.03
N LEU A 6 -4.62 -7.54 8.21
CA LEU A 6 -5.01 -6.41 9.05
C LEU A 6 -3.78 -5.50 9.19
N ILE A 7 -3.87 -4.28 8.66
CA ILE A 7 -2.78 -3.31 8.70
C ILE A 7 -3.19 -2.18 9.66
N PRO A 8 -2.57 -2.07 10.84
CA PRO A 8 -2.92 -1.02 11.78
C PRO A 8 -2.45 0.34 11.30
N GLY A 9 -3.24 1.37 11.62
CA GLY A 9 -2.77 2.74 11.61
C GLY A 9 -1.75 2.98 12.73
N ARG A 10 -1.22 4.19 12.79
CA ARG A 10 -0.28 4.59 13.86
C ARG A 10 -0.56 5.99 14.35
N VAL A 11 -0.16 6.24 15.59
CA VAL A 11 -0.06 7.59 16.18
C VAL A 11 1.35 7.85 16.65
N GLU A 12 1.69 9.12 16.75
CA GLU A 12 2.95 9.59 17.35
C GLU A 12 2.65 10.19 18.71
N LEU A 13 3.20 9.56 19.75
CA LEU A 13 2.98 9.95 21.14
C LEU A 13 3.92 11.10 21.53
N VAL A 14 5.21 10.98 21.16
CA VAL A 14 6.26 11.96 21.47
C VAL A 14 7.28 11.99 20.31
N GLY A 15 7.94 13.13 20.10
CA GLY A 15 8.99 13.29 19.08
C GLY A 15 8.51 13.86 17.75
N LYS A 16 7.40 14.60 17.75
CA LYS A 16 6.87 15.21 16.52
C LYS A 16 7.90 16.16 15.91
N HIS A 17 8.02 16.11 14.58
CA HIS A 17 8.90 16.98 13.80
C HIS A 17 10.41 16.81 14.07
N VAL A 18 10.84 15.73 14.71
CA VAL A 18 12.28 15.47 14.90
C VAL A 18 12.81 14.36 14.00
N ASP A 19 11.93 13.53 13.44
CA ASP A 19 12.27 12.35 12.64
C ASP A 19 13.07 12.72 11.38
N TYR A 20 12.63 13.74 10.65
CA TYR A 20 13.33 14.21 9.45
C TYR A 20 14.68 14.89 9.74
N ALA A 21 14.97 15.19 11.00
CA ALA A 21 16.25 15.76 11.46
C ALA A 21 17.13 14.73 12.21
N GLY A 22 16.76 13.43 12.19
CA GLY A 22 17.52 12.36 12.85
C GLY A 22 17.22 12.19 14.35
N GLY A 23 16.19 12.85 14.87
CA GLY A 23 15.70 12.66 16.22
C GLY A 23 14.94 11.35 16.42
N ARG A 24 14.62 11.03 17.68
CA ARG A 24 13.85 9.83 18.05
C ARG A 24 12.37 10.17 18.21
N SER A 25 11.49 9.32 17.68
CA SER A 25 10.04 9.39 17.88
C SER A 25 9.51 8.13 18.58
N LEU A 26 8.55 8.32 19.49
CA LEU A 26 7.80 7.24 20.11
C LEU A 26 6.46 7.11 19.40
N THR A 27 6.27 6.02 18.67
CA THR A 27 5.03 5.74 17.92
C THR A 27 4.36 4.47 18.42
N CYS A 28 3.05 4.37 18.20
CA CYS A 28 2.25 3.21 18.58
C CYS A 28 1.27 2.86 17.47
N ALA A 29 1.07 1.56 17.25
CA ALA A 29 0.00 1.06 16.41
C ALA A 29 -1.36 1.29 17.11
N VAL A 30 -2.42 1.50 16.34
CA VAL A 30 -3.79 1.67 16.86
C VAL A 30 -4.75 0.71 16.18
N ASP A 31 -5.90 0.48 16.81
CA ASP A 31 -6.92 -0.46 16.34
C ASP A 31 -7.71 0.05 15.11
N LEU A 32 -7.45 1.28 14.65
CA LEU A 32 -7.97 1.78 13.39
C LEU A 32 -7.17 1.14 12.23
N THR A 33 -7.76 0.14 11.58
CA THR A 33 -7.06 -0.72 10.61
C THR A 33 -7.56 -0.57 9.17
N ILE A 34 -6.66 -0.82 8.21
CA ILE A 34 -7.02 -1.16 6.82
C ILE A 34 -7.07 -2.69 6.72
N GLN A 35 -8.18 -3.22 6.23
CA GLN A 35 -8.36 -4.67 6.05
C GLN A 35 -8.27 -5.03 4.58
N VAL A 36 -7.46 -6.06 4.26
CA VAL A 36 -7.26 -6.50 2.88
C VAL A 36 -7.52 -8.00 2.77
N ARG A 37 -8.33 -8.37 1.78
CA ARG A 37 -8.52 -9.75 1.35
C ARG A 37 -7.86 -9.90 -0.01
N ALA A 38 -6.83 -10.74 -0.10
CA ALA A 38 -6.03 -10.89 -1.29
C ALA A 38 -6.02 -12.34 -1.77
N THR A 39 -6.03 -12.51 -3.09
CA THR A 39 -5.85 -13.79 -3.75
C THR A 39 -4.84 -13.57 -4.87
N SER A 40 -3.90 -14.51 -5.03
CA SER A 40 -2.97 -14.48 -6.16
C SER A 40 -3.73 -14.72 -7.47
N MET A 41 -3.26 -14.10 -8.55
CA MET A 41 -3.77 -14.25 -9.91
C MET A 41 -2.58 -14.45 -10.85
N PRO A 42 -2.78 -15.15 -11.98
CA PRO A 42 -1.69 -15.42 -12.94
C PRO A 42 -1.27 -14.17 -13.71
N GLU A 43 -2.16 -13.19 -13.90
CA GLU A 43 -1.81 -11.96 -14.61
C GLU A 43 -0.88 -11.07 -13.78
N PRO A 44 0.14 -10.43 -14.39
CA PRO A 44 1.11 -9.59 -13.69
C PRO A 44 0.54 -8.19 -13.38
N VAL A 45 -0.57 -8.16 -12.63
CA VAL A 45 -1.31 -6.94 -12.26
C VAL A 45 -1.70 -6.95 -10.79
N VAL A 46 -1.79 -5.77 -10.19
CA VAL A 46 -2.46 -5.56 -8.91
C VAL A 46 -3.86 -5.03 -9.18
N ARG A 47 -4.87 -5.82 -8.80
CA ARG A 47 -6.28 -5.43 -8.86
C ARG A 47 -6.78 -5.10 -7.46
N VAL A 48 -7.12 -3.84 -7.21
CA VAL A 48 -7.58 -3.37 -5.90
C VAL A 48 -9.00 -2.81 -6.03
N ARG A 49 -9.88 -3.31 -5.17
CA ARG A 49 -11.26 -2.84 -5.08
C ARG A 49 -11.52 -2.23 -3.70
N ASP A 50 -11.95 -0.98 -3.69
CA ASP A 50 -12.47 -0.33 -2.48
C ASP A 50 -13.85 -0.93 -2.18
N SER A 51 -13.99 -1.58 -1.03
CA SER A 51 -15.24 -2.22 -0.61
C SER A 51 -16.34 -1.22 -0.24
N GLN A 52 -15.98 -0.01 0.18
CA GLN A 52 -16.93 1.02 0.61
C GLN A 52 -17.35 1.92 -0.56
N ARG A 53 -16.40 2.31 -1.42
CA ARG A 53 -16.66 3.26 -2.51
C ARG A 53 -16.92 2.61 -3.87
N ARG A 54 -16.91 1.27 -3.94
CA ARG A 54 -17.03 0.47 -5.18
C ARG A 54 -16.02 0.82 -6.29
N GLY A 55 -14.94 1.54 -5.97
CA GLY A 55 -13.88 1.88 -6.92
C GLY A 55 -13.01 0.66 -7.22
N LEU A 56 -12.73 0.41 -8.50
CA LEU A 56 -11.82 -0.63 -8.97
C LEU A 56 -10.62 0.01 -9.66
N VAL A 57 -9.42 -0.47 -9.31
CA VAL A 57 -8.17 -0.08 -9.95
C VAL A 57 -7.44 -1.35 -10.37
N VAL A 58 -6.93 -1.37 -11.59
CA VAL A 58 -6.09 -2.46 -12.12
C VAL A 58 -4.80 -1.84 -12.64
N LEU A 59 -3.68 -2.17 -12.01
CA LEU A 59 -2.37 -1.61 -12.35
C LEU A 59 -1.39 -2.72 -12.72
N PRO A 60 -0.63 -2.60 -13.81
CA PRO A 60 0.45 -3.54 -14.12
C PRO A 60 1.50 -3.56 -13.01
N LEU A 61 2.12 -4.72 -12.76
CA LEU A 61 3.34 -4.83 -11.97
C LEU A 61 4.55 -4.49 -12.85
N SER A 62 4.77 -3.20 -13.10
CA SER A 62 5.83 -2.71 -13.97
C SER A 62 6.54 -1.50 -13.36
N ALA A 63 7.83 -1.36 -13.65
CA ALA A 63 8.64 -0.22 -13.24
C ALA A 63 8.13 1.13 -13.81
N SER A 64 7.41 1.08 -14.94
CA SER A 64 6.81 2.23 -15.62
C SER A 64 5.34 2.46 -15.28
N THR A 65 4.76 1.70 -14.34
CA THR A 65 3.34 1.80 -13.99
C THR A 65 2.95 3.21 -13.55
N ALA A 66 2.11 3.86 -14.35
CA ALA A 66 1.52 5.15 -14.04
C ALA A 66 0.27 5.00 -13.19
N ARG A 67 0.00 6.01 -12.35
CA ARG A 67 -1.27 6.12 -11.65
C ARG A 67 -2.39 6.37 -12.65
N HIS A 68 -3.51 5.68 -12.50
CA HIS A 68 -4.75 6.02 -13.19
C HIS A 68 -5.96 5.81 -12.27
N GLY A 69 -7.10 6.38 -12.65
CA GLY A 69 -8.33 6.32 -11.86
C GLY A 69 -8.26 7.18 -10.58
N ALA A 70 -8.85 6.67 -9.50
CA ALA A 70 -9.06 7.40 -8.25
C ALA A 70 -7.75 7.85 -7.58
N MET A 71 -7.78 8.97 -6.86
CA MET A 71 -6.57 9.56 -6.23
C MET A 71 -5.83 8.61 -5.28
N TRP A 72 -6.54 7.72 -4.58
CA TRP A 72 -5.93 6.74 -3.68
C TRP A 72 -5.10 5.67 -4.41
N SER A 73 -5.28 5.49 -5.73
CA SER A 73 -4.51 4.53 -6.52
C SER A 73 -3.02 4.88 -6.60
N THR A 74 -2.65 6.12 -6.24
CA THR A 74 -1.26 6.58 -6.15
C THR A 74 -0.38 5.62 -5.33
N TYR A 75 -0.89 5.17 -4.18
CA TYR A 75 -0.15 4.26 -3.30
C TYR A 75 0.09 2.90 -3.97
N ILE A 76 -0.92 2.38 -4.68
CA ILE A 76 -0.82 1.10 -5.38
C ILE A 76 0.16 1.20 -6.56
N ALA A 77 0.11 2.29 -7.32
CA ALA A 77 1.05 2.53 -8.42
C ALA A 77 2.50 2.69 -7.92
N ALA A 78 2.71 3.31 -6.75
CA ALA A 78 4.03 3.39 -6.13
C ALA A 78 4.55 2.00 -5.74
N VAL A 79 3.71 1.16 -5.12
CA VAL A 79 4.07 -0.21 -4.75
C VAL A 79 4.38 -1.05 -5.99
N ALA A 80 3.53 -1.03 -7.02
CA ALA A 80 3.75 -1.80 -8.25
C ALA A 80 5.08 -1.43 -8.92
N ARG A 81 5.38 -0.13 -9.01
CA ARG A 81 6.65 0.36 -9.54
C ARG A 81 7.86 -0.06 -8.73
N ARG A 82 7.78 0.04 -7.40
CA ARG A 82 8.87 -0.35 -6.49
C ARG A 82 9.09 -1.85 -6.55
N PHE A 83 8.03 -2.65 -6.46
CA PHE A 83 8.11 -4.10 -6.55
C PHE A 83 8.80 -4.56 -7.84
N ALA A 84 8.39 -4.05 -9.00
CA ALA A 84 9.00 -4.43 -10.27
C ALA A 84 10.48 -3.99 -10.41
N ARG A 85 10.88 -2.87 -9.78
CA ARG A 85 12.28 -2.42 -9.80
C ARG A 85 13.16 -3.20 -8.82
N ASP A 86 12.64 -3.45 -7.63
CA ASP A 86 13.40 -4.04 -6.54
C ASP A 86 13.44 -5.58 -6.65
N PHE A 87 12.50 -6.18 -7.40
CA PHE A 87 12.38 -7.62 -7.64
C PHE A 87 12.13 -7.95 -9.13
N PRO A 88 13.09 -7.72 -10.03
CA PRO A 88 12.90 -7.88 -11.48
C PRO A 88 12.71 -9.34 -11.96
N HIS A 89 12.89 -10.33 -11.08
CA HIS A 89 12.83 -11.76 -11.40
C HIS A 89 11.79 -12.52 -10.55
N ALA A 90 10.90 -11.79 -9.87
CA ALA A 90 9.83 -12.37 -9.06
C ALA A 90 8.65 -12.88 -9.90
#